data_AF-A0A1I1ZML6-F1
#
_entry.id   AF-A0A1I1ZML6-F1
#
_cell.length_a   1.000
_cell.length_b   1.000
_cell.length_c   1.000
_cell.angle_alpha   90.00
_cell.angle_beta   90.00
_cell.angle_gamma   90.00
#
_symmetry.space_group_name_H-M   'P 1'
#
loop_
_entity.id
_entity.type
_entity.pdbx_description
1 polymer ?
#
loop_
_entity_poly.entity_id
_entity_poly.type
_entity_poly.pdbx_seq_one_letter_code
_entity_poly.pdbx_strand_id
1 'polypeptide(L)'
;MLSLPATAIDVGEDGEDERNWAAPISCTLTRLDGDFPLHLDIYFDDSVAAPSEADAAAWMAARLNTVVAYKSVPLPPSAYWLVGPDGQRTRARLLDEDENGDLLSSGRRVAAVESVIPTLSGVPVRPLPEVIHEFHMRTPITDQLRTVPGSATESPIGDLSYWESMVVRLVSGWPPDGWYPPDYYREGLENRDALAAAEPELPEPARTAFMAALIEVDRLFAEATVDDGGQALASLTGPVPDRWWWHRITDPAPWHRMPGATG
;
A
#
# COMPACT_ATOMS: atom_id res chain seq x y z
N MET A 1 -6.59 15.75 27.35
CA MET A 1 -7.07 14.39 27.59
C MET A 1 -8.48 14.48 28.14
N LEU A 2 -9.49 14.07 27.36
CA LEU A 2 -10.85 13.92 27.87
C LEU A 2 -10.86 12.66 28.76
N SER A 3 -11.19 12.82 30.03
CA SER A 3 -11.36 11.69 30.96
C SER A 3 -12.83 11.33 30.99
N LEU A 4 -13.23 10.31 30.23
CA LEU A 4 -14.59 9.76 30.29
C LEU A 4 -14.72 8.81 31.47
N PRO A 5 -15.88 8.77 32.17
CA PRO A 5 -16.14 7.75 33.18
C PRO A 5 -16.28 6.38 32.51
N ALA A 6 -15.94 5.30 33.22
CA ALA A 6 -16.07 3.94 32.69
C ALA A 6 -17.51 3.60 32.25
N THR A 7 -18.51 4.23 32.84
CA THR A 7 -19.94 4.07 32.48
C THR A 7 -20.33 4.72 31.16
N ALA A 8 -19.45 5.52 30.54
CA ALA A 8 -19.64 6.10 29.22
C ALA A 8 -19.05 5.22 28.10
N ILE A 9 -18.61 4.00 28.42
CA ILE A 9 -18.05 3.04 27.48
C ILE A 9 -18.93 1.80 27.52
N ASP A 10 -19.46 1.42 26.37
CA ASP A 10 -20.14 0.15 26.14
C ASP A 10 -19.12 -0.88 25.65
N VAL A 11 -19.11 -2.08 26.24
CA VAL A 11 -18.24 -3.19 25.82
C VAL A 11 -19.09 -4.44 25.79
N GLY A 12 -19.17 -5.09 24.63
CA GLY A 12 -19.93 -6.33 24.45
C GLY A 12 -19.24 -7.31 23.51
N GLU A 13 -19.66 -8.57 23.57
CA GLU A 13 -19.25 -9.57 22.58
C GLU A 13 -20.04 -9.38 21.27
N ASP A 14 -19.50 -9.88 20.16
CA ASP A 14 -20.23 -9.90 18.90
C ASP A 14 -21.51 -10.75 19.00
N GLY A 15 -22.61 -10.25 18.45
CA GLY A 15 -23.94 -10.85 18.56
C GLY A 15 -24.66 -10.63 19.90
N GLU A 16 -24.13 -9.81 20.81
CA GLU A 16 -24.82 -9.45 22.06
C GLU A 16 -25.96 -8.45 21.82
N ASP A 17 -27.18 -8.79 22.24
CA ASP A 17 -28.37 -7.96 22.05
C ASP A 17 -28.47 -6.80 23.06
N GLU A 18 -27.93 -6.98 24.27
CA GLU A 18 -28.05 -6.02 25.39
C GLU A 18 -26.95 -4.95 25.38
N ARG A 19 -26.79 -4.26 24.24
CA ARG A 19 -25.77 -3.22 24.04
C ARG A 19 -26.27 -1.82 24.41
N ASN A 20 -25.42 -1.02 25.05
CA ASN A 20 -25.69 0.40 25.29
C ASN A 20 -25.26 1.25 24.09
N TRP A 21 -26.07 1.26 23.03
CA TRP A 21 -25.84 2.04 21.82
C TRP A 21 -25.82 3.57 22.01
N ALA A 22 -26.24 4.07 23.19
CA ALA A 22 -26.18 5.49 23.53
C ALA A 22 -24.84 5.89 24.16
N ALA A 23 -23.93 4.94 24.40
CA ALA A 23 -22.59 5.24 24.89
C ALA A 23 -21.78 5.97 23.81
N PRO A 24 -21.05 7.04 24.16
CA PRO A 24 -20.22 7.78 23.20
C PRO A 24 -19.01 6.95 22.68
N ILE A 25 -18.68 5.84 23.34
CA ILE A 25 -17.71 4.86 22.87
C ILE A 25 -18.36 3.49 23.00
N SER A 26 -18.32 2.68 21.93
CA SER A 26 -18.74 1.29 21.94
C SER A 26 -17.63 0.39 21.42
N CYS A 27 -17.39 -0.71 22.13
CA CYS A 27 -16.38 -1.71 21.81
C CYS A 27 -17.05 -3.05 21.55
N THR A 28 -16.76 -3.67 20.41
CA THR A 28 -17.17 -5.05 20.11
C THR A 28 -15.96 -5.95 20.15
N LEU A 29 -16.04 -7.02 20.94
CA LEU A 29 -15.02 -8.06 21.02
C LEU A 29 -15.49 -9.31 20.25
N THR A 30 -14.73 -9.69 19.24
CA THR A 30 -14.94 -10.94 18.48
C THR A 30 -13.82 -11.92 18.80
N ARG A 31 -14.15 -13.17 19.11
CA ARG A 31 -13.17 -14.25 19.24
C ARG A 31 -12.85 -14.81 17.86
N LEU A 32 -11.57 -14.98 17.57
CA LEU A 32 -11.07 -15.56 16.34
C LEU A 32 -10.19 -16.77 16.65
N ASP A 33 -9.92 -17.58 15.62
CA ASP A 33 -8.88 -18.59 15.64
C ASP A 33 -7.52 -18.01 15.15
N GLY A 34 -6.46 -18.82 15.20
CA GLY A 34 -5.14 -18.45 14.66
C GLY A 34 -4.26 -17.63 15.62
N ASP A 35 -3.40 -16.79 15.04
CA ASP A 35 -2.37 -16.04 15.77
C ASP A 35 -2.93 -14.80 16.50
N PHE A 36 -4.12 -14.33 16.10
CA PHE A 36 -4.84 -13.22 16.73
C PHE A 36 -6.19 -13.70 17.25
N PRO A 37 -6.26 -14.25 18.48
CA PRO A 37 -7.49 -14.87 18.99
C PRO A 37 -8.61 -13.88 19.34
N LEU A 38 -8.35 -12.58 19.24
CA LEU A 38 -9.28 -11.51 19.56
C LEU A 38 -9.22 -10.41 18.50
N HIS A 39 -10.38 -9.99 18.03
CA HIS A 39 -10.59 -8.78 17.25
C HIS A 39 -11.39 -7.79 18.08
N LEU A 40 -10.96 -6.52 18.07
CA LEU A 40 -11.58 -5.45 18.85
C LEU A 40 -11.93 -4.31 17.89
N ASP A 41 -13.23 -4.10 17.68
CA ASP A 41 -13.74 -2.93 16.97
C ASP A 41 -14.11 -1.86 17.99
N ILE A 42 -13.58 -0.65 17.80
CA ILE A 42 -13.87 0.50 18.67
C ILE A 42 -14.53 1.58 17.84
N TYR A 43 -15.78 1.88 18.17
CA TYR A 43 -16.53 2.98 17.59
C TYR A 43 -16.52 4.19 18.52
N PHE A 44 -16.24 5.36 17.96
CA PHE A 44 -16.30 6.65 18.64
C PHE A 44 -17.41 7.48 18.02
N ASP A 45 -18.30 8.01 18.84
CA ASP A 45 -19.26 9.04 18.46
C ASP A 45 -18.53 10.37 18.14
N ASP A 46 -19.12 11.20 17.27
CA ASP A 46 -18.60 12.52 16.85
C ASP A 46 -18.26 13.48 18.00
N SER A 47 -18.85 13.28 19.18
CA SER A 47 -18.60 14.04 20.40
C SER A 47 -17.27 13.69 21.09
N VAL A 48 -16.61 12.60 20.68
CA VAL A 48 -15.35 12.14 21.25
C VAL A 48 -14.27 12.05 20.17
N ALA A 49 -13.15 12.73 20.42
CA ALA A 49 -11.99 12.61 19.54
C ALA A 49 -11.37 11.20 19.64
N ALA A 50 -11.39 10.45 18.54
CA ALA A 50 -10.72 9.16 18.42
C ALA A 50 -9.18 9.34 18.39
N PRO A 51 -8.40 8.46 19.07
CA PRO A 51 -6.97 8.38 18.84
C PRO A 51 -6.67 7.88 17.42
N SER A 52 -5.45 8.09 16.94
CA SER A 52 -5.01 7.39 15.73
C SER A 52 -4.95 5.88 16.00
N GLU A 53 -5.23 5.04 14.99
CA GLU A 53 -5.10 3.58 15.14
C GLU A 53 -3.69 3.17 15.59
N ALA A 54 -2.66 3.87 15.10
CA ALA A 54 -1.28 3.62 15.49
C ALA A 54 -1.03 3.89 16.98
N ASP A 55 -1.54 5.00 17.52
CA ASP A 55 -1.39 5.34 18.93
C ASP A 55 -2.19 4.37 19.82
N ALA A 56 -3.40 4.02 19.40
CA ALA A 56 -4.23 3.05 20.09
C ALA A 56 -3.58 1.66 20.12
N ALA A 57 -3.07 1.18 18.99
CA ALA A 57 -2.38 -0.10 18.88
C ALA A 57 -1.11 -0.15 19.74
N ALA A 58 -0.29 0.90 19.71
CA ALA A 58 0.91 0.98 20.55
C ALA A 58 0.57 1.00 22.04
N TRP A 59 -0.45 1.76 22.45
CA TRP A 59 -0.92 1.78 23.83
C TRP A 59 -1.45 0.40 24.27
N MET A 60 -2.25 -0.26 23.44
CA MET A 60 -2.79 -1.59 23.73
C MET A 60 -1.70 -2.65 23.82
N ALA A 61 -0.76 -2.68 22.87
CA ALA A 61 0.35 -3.63 22.85
C ALA A 61 1.19 -3.54 24.13
N ALA A 62 1.54 -2.32 24.55
CA ALA A 62 2.26 -2.09 25.79
C ALA A 62 1.43 -2.45 27.03
N ARG A 63 0.15 -2.07 27.07
CA ARG A 63 -0.73 -2.24 28.24
C ARG A 63 -1.10 -3.70 28.50
N LEU A 64 -1.29 -4.47 27.44
CA LEU A 64 -1.67 -5.89 27.47
C LEU A 64 -0.46 -6.83 27.37
N ASN A 65 0.73 -6.29 27.12
CA ASN A 65 1.95 -7.05 26.88
C ASN A 65 1.78 -8.11 25.79
N THR A 66 1.15 -7.71 24.68
CA THR A 66 0.86 -8.57 23.51
C THR A 66 1.15 -7.85 22.20
N VAL A 67 1.15 -8.58 21.09
CA VAL A 67 1.21 -8.00 19.75
C VAL A 67 -0.19 -7.56 19.33
N VAL A 68 -0.29 -6.36 18.77
CA VAL A 68 -1.55 -5.82 18.23
C VAL A 68 -1.40 -5.62 16.72
N ALA A 69 -2.37 -6.11 15.96
CA ALA A 69 -2.48 -5.87 14.53
C ALA A 69 -3.51 -4.78 14.22
N TYR A 70 -3.22 -3.90 13.25
CA TYR A 70 -4.20 -2.96 12.70
C TYR A 70 -3.96 -2.75 11.19
N LYS A 71 -4.91 -2.16 10.47
CA LYS A 71 -4.85 -2.08 9.00
C LYS A 71 -3.75 -1.11 8.56
N SER A 72 -2.95 -1.49 7.54
CA SER A 72 -1.87 -0.62 7.05
C SER A 72 -2.29 0.37 5.96
N VAL A 73 -3.35 0.02 5.21
CA VAL A 73 -3.95 0.81 4.14
C VAL A 73 -5.48 0.63 4.15
N PRO A 74 -6.24 1.49 3.45
CA PRO A 74 -7.70 1.31 3.26
C PRO A 74 -8.06 -0.01 2.52
N LEU A 75 -9.33 -0.42 2.65
CA LEU A 75 -9.86 -1.75 2.32
C LEU A 75 -9.71 -2.24 0.86
N PRO A 76 -9.55 -3.57 0.65
CA PRO A 76 -9.08 -4.57 1.61
C PRO A 76 -7.55 -4.48 1.75
N PRO A 77 -6.99 -4.42 2.98
CA PRO A 77 -5.55 -4.33 3.14
C PRO A 77 -4.91 -5.71 2.88
N SER A 78 -4.00 -5.80 1.91
CA SER A 78 -3.14 -6.98 1.77
C SER A 78 -2.06 -7.07 2.86
N ALA A 79 -1.84 -5.99 3.60
CA ALA A 79 -0.88 -5.90 4.69
C ALA A 79 -1.43 -5.18 5.94
N TYR A 80 -0.97 -5.60 7.10
CA TYR A 80 -1.33 -5.08 8.41
C TYR A 80 -0.09 -4.55 9.11
N TRP A 81 -0.24 -3.54 9.96
CA TRP A 81 0.79 -3.17 10.92
C TRP A 81 0.70 -4.07 12.15
N LEU A 82 1.83 -4.62 12.58
CA LEU A 82 1.98 -5.29 13.87
C LEU A 82 2.78 -4.39 14.80
N VAL A 83 2.29 -4.22 16.03
CA VAL A 83 2.97 -3.47 17.09
C VAL A 83 3.25 -4.40 18.27
N GLY A 84 4.52 -4.54 18.64
CA GLY A 84 4.96 -5.32 19.79
C GLY A 84 4.82 -4.55 21.12
N PRO A 85 4.93 -5.24 22.27
CA PRO A 85 4.85 -4.62 23.60
C PRO A 85 5.91 -3.55 23.87
N ASP A 86 7.04 -3.62 23.18
CA ASP A 86 8.16 -2.69 23.23
C ASP A 86 7.97 -1.46 22.32
N GLY A 87 6.83 -1.39 21.61
CA GLY A 87 6.52 -0.35 20.65
C GLY A 87 7.16 -0.53 19.28
N GLN A 88 7.91 -1.62 19.05
CA GLN A 88 8.41 -1.92 17.70
C GLN A 88 7.25 -2.20 16.75
N ARG A 89 7.37 -1.73 15.51
CA ARG A 89 6.34 -1.89 14.48
C ARG A 89 6.93 -2.47 13.20
N THR A 90 6.22 -3.41 12.58
CA THR A 90 6.51 -3.96 11.24
C THR A 90 5.22 -4.14 10.47
N ARG A 91 5.28 -4.19 9.13
CA ARG A 91 4.16 -4.73 8.37
C ARG A 91 4.18 -6.26 8.37
N ALA A 92 3.01 -6.82 8.18
CA ALA A 92 2.77 -8.25 8.09
C ALA A 92 1.70 -8.57 7.06
N ARG A 93 1.88 -9.69 6.37
CA ARG A 93 0.81 -10.33 5.60
C ARG A 93 0.05 -11.26 6.53
N LEU A 94 -1.27 -11.06 6.62
CA LEU A 94 -2.17 -11.98 7.31
C LEU A 94 -2.88 -12.85 6.28
N LEU A 95 -3.07 -14.12 6.59
CA LEU A 95 -3.90 -15.04 5.82
C LEU A 95 -5.15 -15.34 6.63
N ASP A 96 -6.30 -15.26 5.98
CA ASP A 96 -7.55 -15.75 6.52
C ASP A 96 -7.59 -17.28 6.39
N GLU A 97 -7.98 -17.96 7.46
CA GLU A 97 -8.08 -19.43 7.47
C GLU A 97 -9.34 -19.95 6.76
N ASP A 98 -10.28 -19.07 6.39
CA ASP A 98 -11.47 -19.43 5.60
C ASP A 98 -11.41 -18.92 4.15
N GLU A 99 -11.66 -19.81 3.19
CA GLU A 99 -11.76 -19.44 1.77
C GLU A 99 -13.10 -18.75 1.44
N ASN A 100 -14.01 -18.65 2.40
CA ASN A 100 -15.36 -18.11 2.20
C ASN A 100 -15.40 -16.57 2.23
N GLY A 101 -14.30 -15.91 2.60
CA GLY A 101 -14.15 -14.45 2.49
C GLY A 101 -14.86 -13.65 3.58
N ASP A 102 -15.28 -14.28 4.68
CA ASP A 102 -15.78 -13.54 5.84
C ASP A 102 -14.61 -13.14 6.75
N LEU A 103 -13.96 -12.03 6.37
CA LEU A 103 -12.77 -11.47 7.01
C LEU A 103 -12.90 -11.22 8.52
N LEU A 104 -14.12 -11.27 9.07
CA LEU A 104 -14.42 -10.97 10.47
C LEU A 104 -14.65 -12.23 11.33
N SER A 105 -14.79 -13.41 10.72
CA SER A 105 -15.04 -14.67 11.43
C SER A 105 -13.98 -15.75 11.19
N SER A 106 -13.08 -15.57 10.22
CA SER A 106 -11.91 -16.45 10.05
C SER A 106 -10.81 -16.19 11.05
N GLY A 107 -10.16 -17.27 11.47
CA GLY A 107 -8.86 -17.17 12.13
C GLY A 107 -7.84 -16.48 11.22
N ARG A 108 -6.95 -15.67 11.82
CA ARG A 108 -5.90 -14.96 11.10
C ARG A 108 -4.52 -15.47 11.47
N ARG A 109 -3.75 -15.87 10.46
CA ARG A 109 -2.38 -16.34 10.62
C ARG A 109 -1.38 -15.35 10.05
N VAL A 110 -0.29 -15.08 10.76
CA VAL A 110 0.82 -14.26 10.28
C VAL A 110 1.66 -15.08 9.29
N ALA A 111 1.60 -14.72 8.01
CA ALA A 111 2.33 -15.44 6.97
C ALA A 111 3.75 -14.92 6.74
N ALA A 112 3.95 -13.61 6.85
CA ALA A 112 5.25 -12.96 6.66
C ALA A 112 5.28 -11.59 7.34
N VAL A 113 6.48 -11.12 7.68
CA VAL A 113 6.74 -9.78 8.23
C VAL A 113 7.87 -9.09 7.48
N GLU A 114 7.89 -7.76 7.44
CA GLU A 114 9.01 -6.99 6.86
C GLU A 114 10.22 -6.87 7.79
N SER A 115 10.03 -7.06 9.09
CA SER A 115 11.06 -6.98 10.13
C SER A 115 10.73 -7.90 11.31
N VAL A 116 11.76 -8.36 12.01
CA VAL A 116 11.61 -9.29 13.14
C VAL A 116 10.86 -8.60 14.29
N ILE A 117 9.83 -9.26 14.82
CA ILE A 117 9.27 -8.96 16.14
C ILE A 117 9.70 -10.08 17.10
N PRO A 118 10.33 -9.79 18.26
CA PRO A 118 10.79 -10.81 19.20
C PRO A 118 9.72 -11.81 19.67
N THR A 119 8.49 -11.33 19.86
CA THR A 119 7.34 -12.15 20.29
C THR A 119 6.78 -13.06 19.19
N LEU A 120 7.19 -12.87 17.93
CA LEU A 120 6.79 -13.67 16.77
C LEU A 120 8.02 -14.38 16.15
N SER A 121 8.85 -14.97 17.01
CA SER A 121 10.04 -15.74 16.58
C SER A 121 9.62 -17.01 15.83
N GLY A 122 9.61 -16.97 14.50
CA GLY A 122 9.19 -18.09 13.65
C GLY A 122 8.48 -17.64 12.37
N VAL A 123 8.00 -16.40 12.33
CA VAL A 123 7.43 -15.81 11.12
C VAL A 123 8.56 -15.44 10.14
N PRO A 124 8.45 -15.81 8.86
CA PRO A 124 9.49 -15.49 7.88
C PRO A 124 9.54 -13.98 7.60
N VAL A 125 10.75 -13.42 7.56
CA VAL A 125 10.99 -12.04 7.14
C VAL A 125 11.10 -11.99 5.62
N ARG A 126 10.21 -11.27 4.95
CA ARG A 126 10.14 -11.16 3.48
C ARG A 126 9.66 -9.78 3.05
N PRO A 127 10.03 -9.32 1.84
CA PRO A 127 9.44 -8.11 1.28
C PRO A 127 7.94 -8.32 1.03
N LEU A 128 7.14 -7.28 1.27
CA LEU A 128 5.70 -7.27 1.03
C LEU A 128 5.36 -6.31 -0.14
N PRO A 129 5.63 -6.69 -1.40
CA PRO A 129 5.45 -5.82 -2.56
C PRO A 129 4.00 -5.33 -2.74
N GLU A 130 3.02 -6.08 -2.24
CA GLU A 130 1.61 -5.70 -2.25
C GLU A 130 1.34 -4.33 -1.60
N VAL A 131 2.14 -3.94 -0.60
CA VAL A 131 2.05 -2.64 0.06
C VAL A 131 2.39 -1.50 -0.89
N ILE A 132 3.39 -1.72 -1.74
CA ILE A 132 3.82 -0.76 -2.75
C ILE A 132 2.71 -0.63 -3.80
N HIS A 133 2.13 -1.75 -4.23
CA HIS A 133 1.04 -1.80 -5.19
C HIS A 133 -0.21 -1.05 -4.70
N GLU A 134 -0.59 -1.21 -3.44
CA GLU A 134 -1.77 -0.56 -2.83
C GLU A 134 -1.54 0.91 -2.47
N PHE A 135 -0.28 1.34 -2.34
CA PHE A 135 0.03 2.72 -2.02
C PHE A 135 -0.32 3.65 -3.18
N HIS A 136 -1.36 4.46 -3.02
CA HIS A 136 -1.83 5.37 -4.06
C HIS A 136 -0.89 6.57 -4.25
N MET A 137 -0.45 6.79 -5.49
CA MET A 137 0.29 7.98 -5.89
C MET A 137 -0.65 8.98 -6.54
N ARG A 138 -0.44 10.27 -6.27
CA ARG A 138 -1.13 11.33 -7.02
C ARG A 138 -0.61 11.38 -8.46
N THR A 139 -1.50 11.69 -9.39
CA THR A 139 -1.19 11.77 -10.83
C THR A 139 -1.64 13.12 -11.39
N PRO A 140 -1.04 14.25 -10.95
CA PRO A 140 -1.53 15.58 -11.26
C PRO A 140 -1.55 15.91 -12.77
N ILE A 141 -0.65 15.35 -13.58
CA ILE A 141 -0.60 15.57 -15.03
C ILE A 141 -1.79 14.88 -15.70
N THR A 142 -2.03 13.61 -15.35
CA THR A 142 -3.18 12.83 -15.84
C THR A 142 -4.49 13.42 -15.32
N ASP A 143 -4.54 13.86 -14.06
CA ASP A 143 -5.71 14.50 -13.46
C ASP A 143 -6.09 15.78 -14.21
N GLN A 144 -5.11 16.59 -14.63
CA GLN A 144 -5.35 17.75 -15.48
C GLN A 144 -5.87 17.34 -16.87
N LEU A 145 -5.30 16.30 -17.48
CA LEU A 145 -5.74 15.80 -18.78
C LEU A 145 -7.23 15.38 -18.77
N ARG A 146 -7.68 14.72 -17.69
CA ARG A 146 -9.10 14.31 -17.51
C ARG A 146 -10.08 15.49 -17.53
N THR A 147 -9.62 16.71 -17.24
CA THR A 147 -10.49 17.90 -17.27
C THR A 147 -10.70 18.47 -18.67
N VAL A 148 -9.94 18.02 -19.68
CA VAL A 148 -10.04 18.50 -21.06
C VAL A 148 -11.27 17.90 -21.74
N PRO A 149 -12.22 18.71 -22.27
CA PRO A 149 -13.40 18.19 -22.96
C PRO A 149 -13.03 17.37 -24.20
N GLY A 150 -13.65 16.19 -24.36
CA GLY A 150 -13.42 15.31 -25.52
C GLY A 150 -12.12 14.49 -25.45
N SER A 151 -11.48 14.43 -24.29
CA SER A 151 -10.18 13.77 -24.10
C SER A 151 -10.20 12.24 -24.00
N ALA A 152 -11.34 11.56 -23.80
CA ALA A 152 -11.31 10.19 -23.31
C ALA A 152 -11.91 9.13 -24.24
N THR A 153 -11.05 8.22 -24.70
CA THR A 153 -11.23 6.79 -24.46
C THR A 153 -10.65 6.47 -23.07
N GLU A 154 -11.33 5.67 -22.24
CA GLU A 154 -10.94 5.48 -20.83
C GLU A 154 -9.58 4.77 -20.65
N SER A 155 -9.18 3.92 -21.59
CA SER A 155 -8.00 3.06 -21.46
C SER A 155 -6.66 3.81 -21.54
N PRO A 156 -6.35 4.64 -22.57
CA PRO A 156 -5.04 5.32 -22.65
C PRO A 156 -4.79 6.30 -21.50
N ILE A 157 -5.84 6.93 -20.96
CA ILE A 157 -5.72 7.81 -19.79
C ILE A 157 -5.40 6.98 -18.53
N GLY A 158 -5.97 5.79 -18.40
CA GLY A 158 -5.63 4.85 -17.31
C GLY A 158 -4.17 4.44 -17.36
N ASP A 159 -3.67 4.06 -18.54
CA ASP A 159 -2.28 3.65 -18.74
C ASP A 159 -1.31 4.81 -18.48
N LEU A 160 -1.67 6.04 -18.87
CA LEU A 160 -0.87 7.23 -18.56
C LEU A 160 -0.83 7.51 -17.06
N SER A 161 -1.95 7.32 -16.36
CA SER A 161 -2.03 7.43 -14.91
C SER A 161 -1.11 6.42 -14.22
N TYR A 162 -1.05 5.19 -14.72
CA TYR A 162 -0.15 4.16 -14.20
C TYR A 162 1.33 4.53 -14.43
N TRP A 163 1.67 5.01 -15.63
CA TRP A 163 3.02 5.49 -15.95
C TRP A 163 3.42 6.67 -15.05
N GLU A 164 2.57 7.69 -14.94
CA GLU A 164 2.80 8.84 -14.07
C GLU A 164 2.95 8.42 -12.61
N SER A 165 2.12 7.50 -12.11
CA SER A 165 2.22 6.97 -10.75
C SER A 165 3.60 6.38 -10.47
N MET A 166 4.16 5.60 -11.41
CA MET A 166 5.53 5.07 -11.29
C MET A 166 6.56 6.20 -11.24
N VAL A 167 6.46 7.20 -12.11
CA VAL A 167 7.41 8.33 -12.18
C VAL A 167 7.33 9.21 -10.93
N VAL A 168 6.13 9.53 -10.43
CA VAL A 168 5.95 10.29 -9.20
C VAL A 168 6.52 9.51 -8.02
N ARG A 169 6.34 8.18 -7.99
CA ARG A 169 6.91 7.31 -6.95
C ARG A 169 8.44 7.34 -7.00
N LEU A 170 9.01 7.22 -8.19
CA LEU A 170 10.44 7.32 -8.44
C LEU A 170 11.00 8.65 -7.90
N VAL A 171 10.41 9.78 -8.29
CA VAL A 171 10.84 11.12 -7.85
C VAL A 171 10.67 11.32 -6.34
N SER A 172 9.67 10.67 -5.75
CA SER A 172 9.40 10.73 -4.30
C SER A 172 10.28 9.78 -3.47
N GLY A 173 11.24 9.09 -4.10
CA GLY A 173 12.14 8.18 -3.41
C GLY A 173 11.48 6.86 -3.01
N TRP A 174 10.63 6.31 -3.86
CA TRP A 174 10.02 4.97 -3.72
C TRP A 174 9.13 4.78 -2.48
N PRO A 175 8.16 5.67 -2.18
CA PRO A 175 7.24 5.43 -1.09
C PRO A 175 6.44 4.13 -1.30
N PRO A 176 5.96 3.50 -0.21
CA PRO A 176 6.06 4.00 1.17
C PRO A 176 7.41 3.74 1.86
N ASP A 177 8.27 2.86 1.34
CA ASP A 177 9.39 2.31 2.13
C ASP A 177 10.79 2.57 1.57
N GLY A 178 10.91 3.26 0.45
CA GLY A 178 12.19 3.55 -0.17
C GLY A 178 12.73 2.43 -1.06
N TRP A 179 11.87 1.51 -1.51
CA TRP A 179 12.23 0.47 -2.47
C TRP A 179 11.09 0.16 -3.45
N TYR A 180 11.43 -0.45 -4.59
CA TYR A 180 10.47 -0.87 -5.62
C TYR A 180 10.89 -2.21 -6.25
N PRO A 181 9.99 -3.20 -6.40
CA PRO A 181 10.33 -4.51 -6.95
C PRO A 181 10.81 -4.42 -8.41
N PRO A 182 11.79 -5.25 -8.82
CA PRO A 182 12.25 -5.29 -10.20
C PRO A 182 11.13 -5.62 -11.20
N ASP A 183 10.24 -6.55 -10.84
CA ASP A 183 9.12 -6.96 -11.70
C ASP A 183 8.12 -5.81 -11.90
N TYR A 184 7.79 -5.07 -10.85
CA TYR A 184 6.91 -3.89 -10.97
C TYR A 184 7.57 -2.77 -11.78
N TYR A 185 8.89 -2.60 -11.65
CA TYR A 185 9.62 -1.64 -12.48
C TYR A 185 9.53 -2.01 -13.97
N ARG A 186 9.72 -3.30 -14.28
CA ARG A 186 9.53 -3.84 -15.64
C ARG A 186 8.10 -3.61 -16.14
N GLU A 187 7.08 -3.95 -15.36
CA GLU A 187 5.67 -3.73 -15.72
C GLU A 187 5.39 -2.25 -16.04
N GLY A 188 5.97 -1.31 -15.29
CA GLY A 188 5.90 0.12 -15.58
C GLY A 188 6.49 0.51 -16.94
N LEU A 189 7.61 -0.09 -17.34
CA LEU A 189 8.23 0.13 -18.65
C LEU A 189 7.45 -0.54 -19.79
N GLU A 190 6.85 -1.71 -19.54
CA GLU A 190 5.95 -2.38 -20.49
C GLU A 190 4.67 -1.56 -20.70
N ASN A 191 4.13 -0.96 -19.63
CA ASN A 191 3.03 0.00 -19.76
C ASN A 191 3.43 1.23 -20.60
N ARG A 192 4.68 1.69 -20.48
CA ARG A 192 5.19 2.76 -21.37
C ARG A 192 5.29 2.31 -22.83
N ASP A 193 5.59 1.04 -23.10
CA ASP A 193 5.54 0.47 -24.44
C ASP A 193 4.11 0.46 -24.99
N ALA A 194 3.11 0.13 -24.16
CA ALA A 194 1.70 0.16 -24.53
C ALA A 194 1.24 1.60 -24.88
N LEU A 195 1.67 2.60 -24.10
CA LEU A 195 1.39 4.02 -24.40
C LEU A 195 1.96 4.46 -25.76
N ALA A 196 3.18 4.03 -26.10
CA ALA A 196 3.76 4.31 -27.43
C ALA A 196 2.95 3.67 -28.57
N ALA A 197 2.36 2.49 -28.32
CA ALA A 197 1.55 1.79 -29.32
C ALA A 197 0.14 2.40 -29.47
N ALA A 198 -0.42 2.96 -28.39
CA ALA A 198 -1.76 3.56 -28.38
C ALA A 198 -1.82 4.96 -29.00
N GLU A 199 -0.71 5.72 -29.01
CA GLU A 199 -0.65 7.09 -29.55
C GLU A 199 -1.32 7.26 -30.92
N PRO A 200 -1.05 6.42 -31.94
CA PRO A 200 -1.57 6.62 -33.29
C PRO A 200 -3.09 6.42 -33.39
N GLU A 201 -3.70 5.74 -32.41
CA GLU A 201 -5.12 5.38 -32.39
C GLU A 201 -5.99 6.51 -31.82
N LEU A 202 -5.38 7.51 -31.18
CA LEU A 202 -6.09 8.62 -30.57
C LEU A 202 -6.58 9.63 -31.63
N PRO A 203 -7.86 10.08 -31.55
CA PRO A 203 -8.35 11.14 -32.41
C PRO A 203 -7.75 12.50 -32.03
N GLU A 204 -7.63 13.42 -32.99
CA GLU A 204 -7.44 14.83 -32.67
C GLU A 204 -8.75 15.43 -32.14
N PRO A 205 -8.73 16.31 -31.11
CA PRO A 205 -7.58 16.95 -30.45
C PRO A 205 -7.02 16.18 -29.23
N ALA A 206 -7.61 15.03 -28.87
CA ALA A 206 -7.22 14.26 -27.69
C ALA A 206 -5.77 13.79 -27.76
N ARG A 207 -5.32 13.35 -28.95
CA ARG A 207 -3.93 12.96 -29.20
C ARG A 207 -2.94 14.07 -28.84
N THR A 208 -3.19 15.31 -29.27
CA THR A 208 -2.30 16.44 -28.96
C THR A 208 -2.17 16.67 -27.45
N ALA A 209 -3.29 16.66 -26.71
CA ALA A 209 -3.28 16.86 -25.26
C ALA A 209 -2.60 15.69 -24.52
N PHE A 210 -2.89 14.46 -24.94
CA PHE A 210 -2.27 13.24 -24.42
C PHE A 210 -0.75 13.24 -24.63
N MET A 211 -0.28 13.60 -25.83
CA MET A 211 1.14 13.65 -26.13
C MET A 211 1.88 14.71 -25.32
N ALA A 212 1.27 15.88 -25.10
CA ALA A 212 1.84 16.89 -24.21
C ALA A 212 2.00 16.37 -22.78
N ALA A 213 1.01 15.63 -22.26
CA ALA A 213 1.08 15.00 -20.94
C ALA A 213 2.15 13.90 -20.88
N LEU A 214 2.20 13.01 -21.87
CA LEU A 214 3.19 11.93 -21.94
C LEU A 214 4.62 12.46 -22.01
N ILE A 215 4.87 13.50 -22.82
CA ILE A 215 6.19 14.16 -22.92
C ILE A 215 6.64 14.71 -21.57
N GLU A 216 5.72 15.30 -20.81
CA GLU A 216 6.05 15.85 -19.49
C GLU A 216 6.38 14.74 -18.48
N VAL A 217 5.62 13.64 -18.46
CA VAL A 217 5.92 12.48 -17.61
C VAL A 217 7.27 11.84 -18.00
N ASP A 218 7.52 11.66 -19.30
CA ASP A 218 8.78 11.13 -19.82
C ASP A 218 9.98 12.02 -19.46
N ARG A 219 9.81 13.36 -19.49
CA ARG A 219 10.83 14.31 -19.06
C ARG A 219 11.19 14.11 -17.59
N LEU A 220 10.19 14.01 -16.71
CA LEU A 220 10.39 13.75 -15.28
C LEU A 220 11.11 12.42 -15.03
N PHE A 221 10.73 11.36 -15.76
CA PHE A 221 11.41 10.08 -15.69
C PHE A 221 12.87 10.19 -16.11
N ALA A 222 13.15 10.83 -17.25
CA ALA A 222 14.50 11.00 -17.76
C ALA A 222 15.39 11.80 -16.80
N GLU A 223 14.87 12.89 -16.21
CA GLU A 223 15.61 13.73 -15.27
C GLU A 223 15.97 13.01 -13.96
N ALA A 224 15.13 12.08 -13.52
CA ALA A 224 15.29 11.37 -12.26
C ALA A 224 16.02 10.02 -12.39
N THR A 225 16.49 9.68 -13.59
CA THR A 225 17.18 8.42 -13.88
C THR A 225 18.51 8.65 -14.58
N VAL A 226 19.37 7.64 -14.57
CA VAL A 226 20.62 7.54 -15.33
C VAL A 226 20.50 6.43 -16.37
N ASP A 227 21.24 6.56 -17.46
CA ASP A 227 21.33 5.50 -18.48
C ASP A 227 22.39 4.47 -18.07
N ASP A 228 21.95 3.24 -17.79
CA ASP A 228 22.82 2.10 -17.48
C ASP A 228 22.83 1.05 -18.60
N GLY A 229 22.27 1.38 -19.77
CA GLY A 229 22.09 0.44 -20.87
C GLY A 229 21.13 -0.71 -20.57
N GLY A 230 20.29 -0.59 -19.54
CA GLY A 230 19.30 -1.60 -19.14
C GLY A 230 19.90 -2.76 -18.34
N GLN A 231 21.15 -2.64 -17.92
CA GLN A 231 21.91 -3.74 -17.32
C GLN A 231 21.37 -4.14 -15.96
N ALA A 232 21.04 -3.18 -15.09
CA ALA A 232 20.57 -3.46 -13.74
C ALA A 232 19.26 -4.25 -13.77
N LEU A 233 18.28 -3.81 -14.56
CA LEU A 233 17.00 -4.51 -14.68
C LEU A 233 17.16 -5.86 -15.37
N ALA A 234 17.98 -5.94 -16.41
CA ALA A 234 18.16 -7.17 -17.18
C ALA A 234 18.78 -8.30 -16.35
N SER A 235 19.66 -7.96 -15.40
CA SER A 235 20.28 -8.93 -14.50
C SER A 235 19.30 -9.65 -13.58
N LEU A 236 18.14 -9.04 -13.30
CA LEU A 236 17.13 -9.57 -12.38
C LEU A 236 15.91 -10.18 -13.09
N THR A 237 15.55 -9.63 -14.25
CA THR A 237 14.27 -9.94 -14.91
C THR A 237 14.45 -10.51 -16.33
N GLY A 238 15.69 -10.68 -16.78
CA GLY A 238 16.01 -11.14 -18.14
C GLY A 238 16.13 -10.00 -19.16
N PRO A 239 16.34 -10.31 -20.46
CA PRO A 239 16.59 -9.30 -21.48
C PRO A 239 15.56 -8.16 -21.52
N VAL A 240 16.01 -6.97 -21.90
CA VAL A 240 15.17 -5.76 -22.05
C VAL A 240 15.16 -5.26 -23.50
N PRO A 241 14.06 -4.65 -23.98
CA PRO A 241 14.00 -3.99 -25.28
C PRO A 241 15.03 -2.87 -25.47
N ASP A 242 15.45 -2.66 -26.72
CA ASP A 242 16.32 -1.53 -27.12
C ASP A 242 15.47 -0.25 -27.31
N ARG A 243 15.09 0.37 -26.20
CA ARG A 243 14.36 1.65 -26.16
C ARG A 243 14.89 2.49 -25.01
N TRP A 244 14.94 3.81 -25.20
CA TRP A 244 15.64 4.70 -24.27
C TRP A 244 15.11 4.62 -22.83
N TRP A 245 13.81 4.39 -22.60
CA TRP A 245 13.27 4.27 -21.25
C TRP A 245 13.64 2.95 -20.55
N TRP A 246 13.89 1.90 -21.32
CA TRP A 246 14.35 0.61 -20.79
C TRP A 246 15.81 0.61 -20.35
N HIS A 247 16.58 1.58 -20.81
CA HIS A 247 18.00 1.72 -20.45
C HIS A 247 18.21 2.56 -19.21
N ARG A 248 17.14 2.97 -18.53
CA ARG A 248 17.20 3.97 -17.46
C ARG A 248 16.81 3.37 -16.13
N ILE A 249 17.50 3.84 -15.09
CA ILE A 249 17.30 3.39 -13.71
C ILE A 249 17.64 4.53 -12.74
N THR A 250 17.15 4.47 -11.49
CA THR A 250 17.63 5.38 -10.45
C THR A 250 19.00 4.96 -9.94
N ASP A 251 19.76 5.91 -9.40
CA ASP A 251 20.97 5.66 -8.62
C ASP A 251 20.77 6.18 -7.18
N PRO A 252 20.66 5.29 -6.18
CA PRO A 252 20.76 3.83 -6.26
C PRO A 252 19.54 3.16 -6.91
N ALA A 253 19.71 1.90 -7.34
CA ALA A 253 18.65 1.12 -7.99
C ALA A 253 17.39 0.96 -7.10
N PRO A 254 16.18 0.84 -7.66
CA PRO A 254 14.93 0.85 -6.89
C PRO A 254 14.85 -0.26 -5.84
N TRP A 255 15.46 -1.42 -6.08
CA TRP A 255 15.46 -2.57 -5.19
C TRP A 255 16.64 -2.61 -4.20
N HIS A 256 17.49 -1.58 -4.12
CA HIS A 256 18.70 -1.60 -3.26
C HIS A 256 18.39 -1.71 -1.74
N ARG A 257 17.19 -1.32 -1.31
CA ARG A 257 16.69 -1.43 0.08
C ARG A 257 15.63 -2.50 0.25
N MET A 258 15.37 -3.31 -0.76
CA MET A 258 14.34 -4.35 -0.69
C MET A 258 14.65 -5.32 0.45
N PRO A 259 13.71 -5.54 1.39
CA PRO A 259 13.90 -6.50 2.48
C PRO A 259 14.27 -7.88 1.94
N GLY A 260 15.27 -8.52 2.54
CA GLY A 260 15.71 -9.86 2.13
C GLY A 260 16.54 -9.92 0.84
N ALA A 261 16.83 -8.80 0.18
CA ALA A 261 17.85 -8.76 -0.86
C ALA A 261 19.23 -8.97 -0.21
N THR A 262 19.80 -10.16 -0.36
CA THR A 262 21.23 -10.38 -0.06
C THR A 262 22.05 -9.61 -1.10
N GLY A 263 22.74 -8.56 -0.66
CA GLY A 263 23.77 -7.88 -1.46
C GLY A 263 25.00 -8.75 -1.70
#